data_AF-A0A9E1J7V7-F1
#
_entry.id   AF-A0A9E1J7V7-F1
#
_cell.length_a   1.000
_cell.length_b   1.000
_cell.length_c   1.000
_cell.angle_alpha   90.00
_cell.angle_beta   90.00
_cell.angle_gamma   90.00
#
_symmetry.space_group_name_H-M   'P 1'
#
loop_
_entity.id
_entity.type
_entity.pdbx_description
1 polymer ?
#
loop_
_entity_poly.entity_id
_entity_poly.type
_entity_poly.pdbx_seq_one_letter_code
_entity_poly.pdbx_strand_id
1 'polypeptide(L)'
;GLVDHRTVAAGSARIIDAFAALREAGKHHAIIDALNDADLMSIGAACTDLKLITGGSGVALGLPENFRRAGQLKTETIADQLPPVPGPGAVLSGSCSEATLAQVAAMQKSRPSFQLDPMALAGDSDQAGEALEWALAQLSDGPPLIYASAPAGDVRAAQDKLGRAEAGELVEAAMARIAKGLVENGVRRLVVAGGETSGAVVQALGVEGIRIGPQIDPGVPWTTTLGTPELALALKSGNFGVEDFFLKALACAP
;
A
#
# COMPACT_ATOMS: atom_id res chain seq x y z
N GLY A 1 -15.00 12.24 25.28
CA GLY A 1 -16.44 12.43 25.08
C GLY A 1 -16.88 11.65 23.86
N LEU A 2 -18.17 11.67 23.56
CA LEU A 2 -18.74 11.07 22.35
C LEU A 2 -19.57 12.13 21.64
N VAL A 3 -19.40 12.25 20.32
CA VAL A 3 -20.36 12.87 19.43
C VAL A 3 -21.04 11.73 18.69
N ASP A 4 -22.27 11.43 19.13
CA ASP A 4 -22.99 10.26 18.63
C ASP A 4 -23.44 10.45 17.18
N HIS A 5 -23.79 9.33 16.53
CA HIS A 5 -24.25 9.35 15.15
C HIS A 5 -25.46 10.25 14.91
N ARG A 6 -26.37 10.43 15.89
CA ARG A 6 -27.54 11.32 15.73
C ARG A 6 -27.11 12.77 15.57
N THR A 7 -26.10 13.18 16.33
CA THR A 7 -25.50 14.51 16.24
C THR A 7 -24.78 14.67 14.91
N VAL A 8 -24.03 13.66 14.48
CA VAL A 8 -23.30 13.67 13.21
C VAL A 8 -24.24 13.75 12.01
N ALA A 9 -25.29 12.93 11.99
CA ALA A 9 -26.31 12.90 10.94
C ALA A 9 -27.10 14.23 10.83
N ALA A 10 -27.09 15.06 11.87
CA ALA A 10 -27.69 16.39 11.86
C ALA A 10 -26.76 17.48 11.28
N GLY A 11 -25.56 17.12 10.84
CA GLY A 11 -24.65 17.96 10.05
C GLY A 11 -23.61 18.72 10.88
N SER A 12 -22.70 19.38 10.17
CA SER A 12 -21.48 19.99 10.75
C SER A 12 -21.75 21.02 11.85
N ALA A 13 -22.80 21.84 11.73
CA ALA A 13 -23.16 22.81 12.75
C ALA A 13 -23.47 22.14 14.11
N ARG A 14 -24.17 21.00 14.09
CA ARG A 14 -24.48 20.24 15.31
C ARG A 14 -23.26 19.57 15.90
N ILE A 15 -22.32 19.12 15.06
CA ILE A 15 -21.04 18.59 15.51
C ILE A 15 -20.22 19.70 16.22
N ILE A 16 -20.23 20.93 15.67
CA ILE A 16 -19.56 22.10 16.29
C ILE A 16 -20.17 22.42 17.66
N ASP A 17 -21.50 22.47 17.76
CA ASP A 17 -22.20 22.68 19.04
C ASP A 17 -21.81 21.60 20.07
N ALA A 18 -21.74 20.34 19.65
CA ALA A 18 -21.34 19.24 20.50
C ALA A 18 -19.87 19.32 20.93
N PHE A 19 -18.96 19.77 20.05
CA PHE A 19 -17.58 20.04 20.43
C PHE A 19 -17.48 21.13 21.50
N ALA A 20 -18.26 22.21 21.39
CA ALA A 20 -18.29 23.28 22.39
C ALA A 20 -18.79 22.75 23.74
N ALA A 21 -19.91 22.02 23.76
CA ALA A 21 -20.46 21.43 24.98
C ALA A 21 -19.49 20.44 25.65
N LEU A 22 -18.78 19.63 24.85
CA LEU A 22 -17.76 18.71 25.38
C LEU A 22 -16.57 19.46 26.00
N ARG A 23 -16.15 20.59 25.41
CA ARG A 23 -15.07 21.44 25.96
C ARG A 23 -15.49 22.09 27.27
N GLU A 24 -16.72 22.61 27.36
CA GLU A 24 -17.28 23.16 28.60
C GLU A 24 -17.35 22.10 29.71
N ALA A 25 -17.66 20.86 29.34
CA ALA A 25 -17.63 19.70 30.24
C ALA A 25 -16.20 19.19 30.56
N GLY A 26 -15.15 19.95 30.21
CA GLY A 26 -13.75 19.63 30.51
C GLY A 26 -13.20 18.43 29.72
N LYS A 27 -13.79 18.08 28.58
CA LYS A 27 -13.28 17.00 27.72
C LYS A 27 -12.27 17.54 26.72
N HIS A 28 -11.16 16.83 26.58
CA HIS A 28 -10.07 17.17 25.66
C HIS A 28 -10.08 16.35 24.37
N HIS A 29 -10.80 15.22 24.34
CA HIS A 29 -10.92 14.34 23.19
C HIS A 29 -12.38 13.91 23.01
N ALA A 30 -12.81 13.74 21.76
CA ALA A 30 -14.13 13.23 21.40
C ALA A 30 -13.98 12.08 20.39
N ILE A 31 -14.57 10.93 20.71
CA ILE A 31 -14.85 9.92 19.69
C ILE A 31 -16.08 10.39 18.92
N ILE A 32 -16.08 10.21 17.61
CA ILE A 32 -17.15 10.67 16.72
C ILE A 32 -17.58 9.48 15.89
N ASP A 33 -18.87 9.17 15.92
CA ASP A 33 -19.41 8.08 15.11
C ASP A 33 -19.41 8.46 13.62
N ALA A 34 -19.13 7.49 12.74
CA ALA A 34 -19.30 7.62 11.30
C ALA A 34 -19.73 6.27 10.73
N LEU A 35 -20.84 6.24 10.00
CA LEU A 35 -21.37 5.05 9.34
C LEU A 35 -21.18 5.08 7.82
N ASN A 36 -21.00 6.27 7.23
CA ASN A 36 -20.88 6.47 5.80
C ASN A 36 -20.03 7.71 5.44
N ASP A 37 -19.74 7.89 4.15
CA ASP A 37 -18.90 9.00 3.68
C ASP A 37 -19.53 10.38 3.89
N ALA A 38 -20.86 10.51 3.91
CA ALA A 38 -21.52 11.79 4.19
C ALA A 38 -21.31 12.25 5.64
N ASP A 39 -21.19 11.29 6.57
CA ASP A 39 -20.79 11.57 7.96
C ASP A 39 -19.36 12.11 7.98
N LEU A 40 -18.42 11.45 7.28
CA LEU A 40 -17.02 11.89 7.19
C LEU A 40 -16.88 13.29 6.56
N MET A 41 -17.71 13.62 5.58
CA MET A 41 -17.77 14.96 4.99
C MET A 41 -18.26 16.01 6.01
N SER A 42 -19.29 15.68 6.78
CA SER A 42 -19.85 16.56 7.83
C SER A 42 -18.85 16.77 8.98
N ILE A 43 -18.15 15.70 9.38
CA ILE A 43 -17.07 15.74 10.37
C ILE A 43 -15.94 16.63 9.86
N GLY A 44 -15.49 16.44 8.62
CA GLY A 44 -14.45 17.26 8.01
C GLY A 44 -14.80 18.75 8.05
N ALA A 45 -16.03 19.12 7.67
CA ALA A 45 -16.50 20.50 7.72
C ALA A 45 -16.51 21.09 9.15
N ALA A 46 -16.88 20.29 10.15
CA ALA A 46 -16.89 20.72 11.56
C ALA A 46 -15.49 20.91 12.16
N CYS A 47 -14.47 20.29 11.56
CA CYS A 47 -13.10 20.31 12.07
C CYS A 47 -12.24 21.49 11.58
N THR A 48 -12.82 22.46 10.84
CA THR A 48 -12.09 23.58 10.20
C THR A 48 -11.16 24.33 11.16
N ASP A 49 -11.60 24.60 12.39
CA ASP A 49 -10.84 25.39 13.38
C ASP A 49 -10.00 24.52 14.35
N LEU A 50 -9.97 23.21 14.14
CA LEU A 50 -9.19 22.30 15.00
C LEU A 50 -7.72 22.26 14.55
N LYS A 51 -6.82 22.57 15.49
CA LYS A 51 -5.37 22.48 15.25
C LYS A 51 -4.85 21.05 15.09
N LEU A 52 -5.55 20.07 15.65
CA LEU A 52 -5.18 18.67 15.65
C LEU A 52 -6.42 17.81 15.46
N ILE A 53 -6.34 16.87 14.52
CA ILE A 53 -7.35 15.86 14.21
C ILE A 53 -6.64 14.52 14.19
N THR A 54 -7.24 13.49 14.78
CA THR A 54 -6.67 12.14 14.84
C THR A 54 -7.70 11.13 14.32
N GLY A 55 -7.26 10.16 13.51
CA GLY A 55 -8.13 9.10 12.99
C GLY A 55 -7.44 8.29 11.90
N GLY A 56 -8.18 7.34 11.30
CA GLY A 56 -7.78 6.68 10.06
C GLY A 56 -7.92 7.60 8.84
N SER A 57 -7.65 7.09 7.64
CA SER A 57 -7.71 7.87 6.39
C SER A 57 -9.07 8.54 6.12
N GLY A 58 -10.18 7.90 6.52
CA GLY A 58 -11.53 8.42 6.32
C GLY A 58 -11.77 9.81 6.94
N VAL A 59 -11.12 10.13 8.08
CA VAL A 59 -11.28 11.46 8.71
C VAL A 59 -10.77 12.60 7.82
N ALA A 60 -9.85 12.29 6.90
CA ALA A 60 -9.27 13.27 5.99
C ALA A 60 -10.19 13.58 4.79
N LEU A 61 -11.23 12.78 4.53
CA LEU A 61 -12.04 12.84 3.31
C LEU A 61 -12.69 14.22 3.10
N GLY A 62 -13.24 14.79 4.18
CA GLY A 62 -13.87 16.13 4.14
C GLY A 62 -12.93 17.31 4.35
N LEU A 63 -11.66 17.10 4.72
CA LEU A 63 -10.74 18.20 5.08
C LEU A 63 -10.32 19.08 3.90
N PRO A 64 -9.99 18.55 2.70
CA PRO A 64 -9.62 19.37 1.55
C PRO A 64 -10.68 20.42 1.20
N GLU A 65 -11.95 20.09 1.41
CA GLU A 65 -13.06 20.98 1.09
C GLU A 65 -13.07 22.26 1.95
N ASN A 66 -12.56 22.19 3.18
CA ASN A 66 -12.41 23.39 4.03
C ASN A 66 -11.45 24.40 3.40
N PHE A 67 -10.34 23.93 2.84
CA PHE A 67 -9.35 24.77 2.16
C PHE A 67 -9.89 25.32 0.84
N ARG A 68 -10.72 24.56 0.12
CA ARG A 68 -11.39 25.07 -1.09
C ARG A 68 -12.37 26.19 -0.76
N ARG A 69 -13.22 26.01 0.25
CA ARG A 69 -14.16 27.04 0.72
C ARG A 69 -13.46 28.31 1.20
N ALA A 70 -12.27 28.17 1.79
CA ALA A 70 -11.42 29.29 2.20
C ALA A 70 -10.64 29.94 1.04
N GLY A 71 -10.74 29.42 -0.19
CA GLY A 71 -9.97 29.90 -1.34
C GLY A 71 -8.47 29.58 -1.27
N GLN A 72 -8.06 28.69 -0.37
CA GLN A 72 -6.67 28.28 -0.13
C GLN A 72 -6.25 27.09 -0.98
N LEU A 73 -7.21 26.35 -1.53
CA LEU A 73 -6.99 25.23 -2.44
C LEU A 73 -7.81 25.43 -3.71
N LYS A 74 -7.17 25.33 -4.88
CA LYS A 74 -7.85 25.44 -6.18
C LYS A 74 -8.64 24.17 -6.48
N THR A 75 -9.81 24.30 -7.07
CA THR A 75 -10.69 23.17 -7.44
C THR A 75 -10.13 22.36 -8.61
N GLU A 76 -9.31 22.97 -9.47
CA GLU A 76 -8.79 22.36 -10.71
C GLU A 76 -7.43 21.65 -10.54
N THR A 77 -6.93 21.50 -9.30
CA THR A 77 -5.64 20.83 -9.08
C THR A 77 -5.80 19.32 -9.20
N ILE A 78 -5.22 18.73 -10.26
CA ILE A 78 -5.02 17.29 -10.39
C ILE A 78 -3.82 16.90 -9.52
N ALA A 79 -4.09 16.50 -8.28
CA ALA A 79 -3.05 16.21 -7.28
C ALA A 79 -2.39 14.84 -7.47
N ASP A 80 -3.01 13.95 -8.23
CA ASP A 80 -2.62 12.55 -8.41
C ASP A 80 -2.00 12.27 -9.79
N GLN A 81 -1.65 13.31 -10.57
CA GLN A 81 -0.96 13.11 -11.83
C GLN A 81 0.51 12.72 -11.60
N LEU A 82 0.89 11.53 -12.09
CA LEU A 82 2.28 11.08 -12.05
C LEU A 82 3.02 11.36 -13.36
N PRO A 83 4.33 11.63 -13.30
CA PRO A 83 5.18 11.59 -14.49
C PRO A 83 5.26 10.15 -15.03
N PRO A 84 5.43 9.97 -16.35
CA PRO A 84 5.56 8.64 -16.93
C PRO A 84 6.88 7.99 -16.52
N VAL A 85 6.85 6.69 -16.19
CA VAL A 85 8.05 5.94 -15.75
C VAL A 85 8.31 4.78 -16.72
N PRO A 86 9.03 5.03 -17.82
CA PRO A 86 9.30 3.99 -18.81
C PRO A 86 10.26 2.92 -18.25
N GLY A 87 10.03 1.68 -18.66
CA GLY A 87 10.91 0.57 -18.34
C GLY A 87 10.15 -0.72 -18.04
N PRO A 88 10.88 -1.83 -17.84
CA PRO A 88 10.29 -3.10 -17.44
C PRO A 88 9.59 -2.99 -16.09
N GLY A 89 8.56 -3.81 -15.90
CA GLY A 89 7.89 -3.98 -14.62
C GLY A 89 8.14 -5.36 -14.03
N ALA A 90 7.97 -5.51 -12.73
CA ALA A 90 8.00 -6.80 -12.04
C ALA A 90 7.07 -6.79 -10.82
N VAL A 91 6.67 -7.98 -10.36
CA VAL A 91 5.82 -8.17 -9.18
C VAL A 91 6.57 -8.96 -8.11
N LEU A 92 6.58 -8.44 -6.88
CA LEU A 92 7.19 -9.05 -5.70
C LEU A 92 6.11 -9.28 -4.64
N SER A 93 5.83 -10.52 -4.28
CA SER A 93 4.71 -10.86 -3.38
C SER A 93 5.16 -11.71 -2.19
N GLY A 94 5.24 -11.12 -1.00
CA GLY A 94 5.54 -11.84 0.25
C GLY A 94 4.32 -12.11 1.13
N SER A 95 3.19 -11.43 0.90
CA SER A 95 1.97 -11.63 1.69
C SER A 95 1.33 -13.00 1.46
N CYS A 96 0.92 -13.66 2.54
CA CYS A 96 0.21 -14.95 2.52
C CYS A 96 -1.30 -14.82 2.77
N SER A 97 -1.88 -13.62 2.59
CA SER A 97 -3.32 -13.44 2.74
C SER A 97 -4.12 -14.16 1.64
N GLU A 98 -5.39 -14.45 1.90
CA GLU A 98 -6.30 -15.07 0.92
C GLU A 98 -6.38 -14.26 -0.39
N ALA A 99 -6.51 -12.93 -0.29
CA ALA A 99 -6.54 -12.07 -1.46
C ALA A 99 -5.22 -12.13 -2.26
N THR A 100 -4.07 -12.20 -1.57
CA THR A 100 -2.77 -12.27 -2.25
C THR A 100 -2.57 -13.64 -2.92
N LEU A 101 -2.99 -14.73 -2.27
CA LEU A 101 -2.95 -16.08 -2.85
C LEU A 101 -3.78 -16.16 -4.14
N ALA A 102 -4.98 -15.56 -4.14
CA ALA A 102 -5.81 -15.48 -5.35
C ALA A 102 -5.14 -14.65 -6.46
N GLN A 103 -4.53 -13.52 -6.11
CA GLN A 103 -3.81 -12.65 -7.06
C GLN A 103 -2.58 -13.31 -7.68
N VAL A 104 -1.81 -14.05 -6.87
CA VAL A 104 -0.69 -14.88 -7.34
C VAL A 104 -1.21 -15.92 -8.32
N ALA A 105 -2.22 -16.71 -7.93
CA ALA A 105 -2.80 -17.74 -8.79
C ALA A 105 -3.36 -17.17 -10.11
N ALA A 106 -3.95 -15.98 -10.09
CA ALA A 106 -4.45 -15.30 -11.28
C ALA A 106 -3.32 -14.88 -12.23
N MET A 107 -2.25 -14.29 -11.71
CA MET A 107 -1.11 -13.86 -12.53
C MET A 107 -0.34 -15.05 -13.13
N GLN A 108 -0.19 -16.14 -12.38
CA GLN A 108 0.48 -17.37 -12.83
C GLN A 108 -0.16 -18.00 -14.07
N LYS A 109 -1.44 -17.74 -14.34
CA LYS A 109 -2.12 -18.23 -15.56
C LYS A 109 -1.55 -17.64 -16.85
N SER A 110 -0.83 -16.51 -16.77
CA SER A 110 -0.39 -15.75 -17.96
C SER A 110 1.02 -15.18 -17.88
N ARG A 111 1.70 -15.25 -16.74
CA ARG A 111 3.03 -14.69 -16.53
C ARG A 111 3.96 -15.71 -15.88
N PRO A 112 5.25 -15.68 -16.25
CA PRO A 112 6.24 -16.53 -15.59
C PRO A 112 6.32 -16.17 -14.11
N SER A 113 6.40 -17.19 -13.25
CA SER A 113 6.46 -17.02 -11.80
C SER A 113 7.54 -17.88 -11.15
N PHE A 114 8.23 -17.32 -10.17
CA PHE A 114 9.21 -18.02 -9.34
C PHE A 114 8.78 -17.98 -7.88
N GLN A 115 8.69 -19.14 -7.24
CA GLN A 115 8.35 -19.25 -5.83
C GLN A 115 9.62 -19.31 -4.98
N LEU A 116 9.74 -18.44 -3.99
CA LEU A 116 10.74 -18.53 -2.94
C LEU A 116 10.29 -19.53 -1.88
N ASP A 117 11.21 -20.37 -1.44
CA ASP A 117 11.02 -21.31 -0.34
C ASP A 117 11.82 -20.82 0.87
N PRO A 118 11.18 -20.45 1.99
CA PRO A 118 11.88 -20.03 3.20
C PRO A 118 12.92 -21.05 3.69
N MET A 119 12.70 -22.36 3.47
CA MET A 119 13.67 -23.39 3.85
C MET A 119 14.91 -23.36 2.97
N ALA A 120 14.76 -23.07 1.68
CA ALA A 120 15.89 -22.90 0.77
C ALA A 120 16.65 -21.61 1.08
N LEU A 121 15.94 -20.52 1.40
CA LEU A 121 16.54 -19.26 1.83
C LEU A 121 17.33 -19.38 3.14
N ALA A 122 16.91 -20.26 4.05
CA ALA A 122 17.64 -20.56 5.28
C ALA A 122 18.85 -21.48 5.09
N GLY A 123 18.91 -22.19 3.96
CA GLY A 123 19.99 -23.14 3.64
C GLY A 123 21.19 -22.48 2.96
N ASP A 124 22.05 -23.32 2.39
CA ASP A 124 23.25 -22.87 1.67
C ASP A 124 22.98 -22.40 0.22
N SER A 125 21.73 -22.47 -0.27
CA SER A 125 21.37 -22.06 -1.63
C SER A 125 21.20 -20.54 -1.74
N ASP A 126 21.74 -19.93 -2.81
CA ASP A 126 21.47 -18.53 -3.14
C ASP A 126 20.19 -18.37 -3.94
N GLN A 127 19.06 -18.84 -3.39
CA GLN A 127 17.78 -18.83 -4.11
C GLN A 127 17.35 -17.40 -4.47
N ALA A 128 17.73 -16.39 -3.69
CA ALA A 128 17.47 -14.99 -4.03
C ALA A 128 18.24 -14.55 -5.29
N GLY A 129 19.50 -14.96 -5.43
CA GLY A 129 20.30 -14.76 -6.64
C GLY A 129 19.73 -15.51 -7.84
N GLU A 130 19.35 -16.77 -7.66
CA GLU A 130 18.72 -17.60 -8.70
C GLU A 130 17.40 -16.99 -9.20
N ALA A 131 16.54 -16.54 -8.28
CA ALA A 131 15.28 -15.89 -8.61
C ALA A 131 15.48 -14.57 -9.36
N LEU A 132 16.51 -13.80 -8.99
CA LEU A 132 16.88 -12.58 -9.69
C LEU A 132 17.36 -12.88 -11.11
N GLU A 133 18.33 -13.80 -11.28
CA GLU A 133 18.85 -14.18 -12.60
C GLU A 133 17.72 -14.69 -13.51
N TRP A 134 16.87 -15.56 -12.97
CA TRP A 134 15.70 -16.04 -13.66
C TRP A 134 14.77 -14.89 -14.09
N ALA A 135 14.46 -13.96 -13.20
CA ALA A 135 13.54 -12.86 -13.51
C ALA A 135 14.10 -11.91 -14.56
N LEU A 136 15.41 -11.64 -14.54
CA LEU A 136 16.07 -10.83 -15.57
C LEU A 136 15.94 -11.47 -16.96
N ALA A 137 16.04 -12.79 -17.05
CA ALA A 137 15.83 -13.51 -18.30
C ALA A 137 14.37 -13.46 -18.82
N GLN A 138 13.39 -13.21 -17.95
CA GLN A 138 11.97 -13.11 -18.33
C GLN A 138 11.56 -11.71 -18.80
N LEU A 139 12.33 -10.66 -18.50
CA LEU A 139 11.91 -9.27 -18.71
C LEU A 139 11.54 -8.94 -20.17
N SER A 140 12.10 -9.65 -21.16
CA SER A 140 11.75 -9.49 -22.57
C SER A 140 10.35 -9.98 -22.92
N ASP A 141 9.86 -11.00 -22.21
CA ASP A 141 8.55 -11.64 -22.45
C ASP A 141 7.45 -11.00 -21.59
N GLY A 142 7.86 -10.15 -20.65
CA GLY A 142 7.00 -9.27 -19.86
C GLY A 142 7.30 -9.35 -18.37
N PRO A 143 6.42 -8.78 -17.53
CA PRO A 143 6.68 -8.65 -16.10
C PRO A 143 6.67 -10.02 -15.39
N PRO A 144 7.78 -10.45 -14.77
CA PRO A 144 7.81 -11.67 -13.98
C PRO A 144 7.14 -11.46 -12.61
N LEU A 145 6.69 -12.57 -12.03
CA LEU A 145 6.25 -12.64 -10.64
C LEU A 145 7.29 -13.40 -9.82
N ILE A 146 7.79 -12.80 -8.75
CA ILE A 146 8.49 -13.52 -7.68
C ILE A 146 7.62 -13.46 -6.43
N TYR A 147 7.36 -14.63 -5.83
CA TYR A 147 6.46 -14.70 -4.68
C TYR A 147 6.97 -15.69 -3.62
N ALA A 148 6.67 -15.40 -2.36
CA ALA A 148 6.84 -16.30 -1.22
C ALA A 148 5.49 -16.65 -0.58
N SER A 149 4.39 -16.17 -1.16
CA SER A 149 3.02 -16.48 -0.72
C SER A 149 2.78 -17.98 -0.72
N ALA A 150 2.32 -18.52 0.42
CA ALA A 150 1.96 -19.93 0.55
C ALA A 150 0.68 -20.09 1.38
N PRO A 151 -0.07 -21.19 1.21
CA PRO A 151 -1.19 -21.53 2.09
C PRO A 151 -0.78 -21.57 3.57
N ALA A 152 -1.73 -21.30 4.47
CA ALA A 152 -1.45 -21.21 5.91
C ALA A 152 -0.77 -22.46 6.51
N GLY A 153 -1.04 -23.65 5.95
CA GLY A 153 -0.39 -24.90 6.36
C GLY A 153 1.10 -24.90 6.09
N ASP A 154 1.51 -24.47 4.90
CA ASP A 154 2.92 -24.44 4.48
C ASP A 154 3.68 -23.33 5.21
N VAL A 155 3.05 -22.17 5.38
CA VAL A 155 3.60 -21.07 6.20
C VAL A 155 3.86 -21.57 7.61
N ARG A 156 2.90 -22.26 8.23
CA ARG A 156 3.06 -22.81 9.57
C ARG A 156 4.19 -23.84 9.63
N ALA A 157 4.28 -24.73 8.65
CA ALA A 157 5.35 -25.73 8.60
C ALA A 157 6.75 -25.11 8.51
N ALA A 158 6.90 -24.01 7.76
CA ALA A 158 8.15 -23.25 7.71
C ALA A 158 8.44 -22.55 9.05
N GLN A 159 7.44 -21.89 9.64
CA GLN A 159 7.57 -21.20 10.93
C GLN A 159 7.86 -22.16 12.09
N ASP A 160 7.34 -23.39 12.07
CA ASP A 160 7.62 -24.41 13.08
C ASP A 160 9.08 -24.89 13.02
N LYS A 161 9.74 -24.82 11.85
CA LYS A 161 11.13 -25.24 11.65
C LYS A 161 12.14 -24.11 11.87
N LEU A 162 11.85 -22.92 11.33
CA LEU A 162 12.74 -21.77 11.34
C LEU A 162 12.45 -20.78 12.46
N GLY A 163 11.26 -20.83 13.05
CA GLY A 163 10.73 -19.76 13.87
C GLY A 163 9.98 -18.71 13.04
N ARG A 164 8.92 -18.14 13.63
CA ARG A 164 8.03 -17.22 12.91
C ARG A 164 8.70 -15.94 12.44
N ALA A 165 9.52 -15.33 13.28
CA ALA A 165 10.21 -14.08 12.96
C ALA A 165 11.27 -14.32 11.87
N GLU A 166 12.14 -15.32 12.08
CA GLU A 166 13.21 -15.68 11.16
C GLU A 166 12.69 -16.05 9.77
N ALA A 167 11.62 -16.84 9.67
CA ALA A 167 11.01 -17.18 8.39
C ALA A 167 10.51 -15.94 7.62
N GLY A 168 9.96 -14.94 8.31
CA GLY A 168 9.54 -13.68 7.71
C GLY A 168 10.73 -12.82 7.28
N GLU A 169 11.71 -12.64 8.16
CA GLU A 169 12.92 -11.85 7.90
C GLU A 169 13.73 -12.38 6.72
N LEU A 170 13.83 -13.70 6.55
CA LEU A 170 14.49 -14.33 5.40
C LEU A 170 13.80 -13.97 4.07
N VAL A 171 12.47 -14.06 4.03
CA VAL A 171 11.67 -13.69 2.85
C VAL A 171 11.79 -12.20 2.56
N GLU A 172 11.71 -11.35 3.58
CA GLU A 172 11.85 -9.90 3.44
C GLU A 172 13.23 -9.51 2.91
N ALA A 173 14.31 -10.11 3.45
CA ALA A 173 15.67 -9.88 2.99
C ALA A 173 15.88 -10.35 1.55
N ALA A 174 15.33 -11.50 1.18
CA ALA A 174 15.39 -12.00 -0.19
C ALA A 174 14.67 -11.06 -1.17
N MET A 175 13.44 -10.64 -0.85
CA MET A 175 12.64 -9.71 -1.66
C MET A 175 13.33 -8.35 -1.81
N ALA A 176 13.92 -7.83 -0.73
CA ALA A 176 14.72 -6.60 -0.76
C ALA A 176 15.93 -6.71 -1.70
N ARG A 177 16.69 -7.80 -1.60
CA ARG A 177 17.85 -8.07 -2.48
C ARG A 177 17.44 -8.18 -3.95
N ILE A 178 16.37 -8.91 -4.22
CA ILE A 178 15.82 -9.08 -5.57
C ILE A 178 15.35 -7.74 -6.12
N ALA A 179 14.59 -6.94 -5.36
CA ALA A 179 14.12 -5.63 -5.80
C ALA A 179 15.28 -4.71 -6.20
N LYS A 180 16.33 -4.67 -5.37
CA LYS A 180 17.54 -3.90 -5.66
C LYS A 180 18.20 -4.35 -6.96
N GLY A 181 18.42 -5.66 -7.11
CA GLY A 181 19.02 -6.23 -8.33
C GLY A 181 18.19 -5.97 -9.58
N LEU A 182 16.86 -6.07 -9.50
CA LEU A 182 15.95 -5.74 -10.60
C LEU A 182 16.10 -4.27 -11.03
N VAL A 183 16.11 -3.34 -10.06
CA VAL A 183 16.24 -1.90 -10.33
C VAL A 183 17.61 -1.55 -10.93
N GLU A 184 18.68 -2.14 -10.40
CA GLU A 184 20.04 -2.01 -10.93
C GLU A 184 20.14 -2.50 -12.38
N ASN A 185 19.33 -3.50 -12.76
CA ASN A 185 19.24 -4.04 -14.12
C ASN A 185 18.12 -3.42 -14.97
N GLY A 186 17.63 -2.24 -14.57
CA GLY A 186 16.78 -1.42 -15.44
C GLY A 186 15.28 -1.54 -15.21
N VAL A 187 14.80 -2.40 -14.29
CA VAL A 187 13.38 -2.40 -13.88
C VAL A 187 13.04 -1.04 -13.26
N ARG A 188 11.89 -0.49 -13.64
CA ARG A 188 11.43 0.83 -13.15
C ARG A 188 10.05 0.80 -12.51
N ARG A 189 9.27 -0.27 -12.72
CA ARG A 189 7.89 -0.38 -12.23
C ARG A 189 7.78 -1.60 -11.33
N LEU A 190 7.50 -1.42 -10.05
CA LEU A 190 7.39 -2.53 -9.09
C LEU A 190 5.99 -2.55 -8.47
N VAL A 191 5.34 -3.70 -8.52
CA VAL A 191 4.17 -3.99 -7.72
C VAL A 191 4.61 -4.88 -6.55
N VAL A 192 4.41 -4.42 -5.32
CA VAL A 192 4.86 -5.12 -4.11
C VAL A 192 3.66 -5.46 -3.24
N ALA A 193 3.51 -6.74 -2.86
CA ALA A 193 2.39 -7.22 -2.05
C ALA A 193 2.85 -7.73 -0.68
N GLY A 194 2.28 -7.14 0.37
CA GLY A 194 2.62 -7.37 1.78
C GLY A 194 3.19 -6.11 2.42
N GLY A 195 2.75 -5.80 3.65
CA GLY A 195 3.17 -4.58 4.34
C GLY A 195 4.65 -4.62 4.69
N GLU A 196 5.07 -5.72 5.30
CA GLU A 196 6.45 -6.00 5.69
C GLU A 196 7.35 -6.12 4.46
N THR A 197 6.90 -6.83 3.41
CA THR A 197 7.61 -6.91 2.12
C THR A 197 7.77 -5.53 1.47
N SER A 198 6.71 -4.71 1.47
CA SER A 198 6.76 -3.33 0.95
C SER A 198 7.76 -2.50 1.75
N GLY A 199 7.77 -2.62 3.07
CA GLY A 199 8.73 -1.95 3.95
C GLY A 199 10.17 -2.33 3.61
N ALA A 200 10.46 -3.62 3.53
CA ALA A 200 11.79 -4.14 3.21
C ALA A 200 12.28 -3.68 1.83
N VAL A 201 11.42 -3.73 0.81
CA VAL A 201 11.75 -3.29 -0.56
C VAL A 201 12.02 -1.79 -0.61
N VAL A 202 11.12 -0.97 -0.07
CA VAL A 202 11.25 0.50 -0.07
C VAL A 202 12.52 0.93 0.67
N GLN A 203 12.80 0.30 1.83
CA GLN A 203 14.01 0.57 2.60
C GLN A 203 15.28 0.19 1.84
N ALA A 204 15.32 -0.99 1.23
CA ALA A 204 16.49 -1.46 0.47
C ALA A 204 16.77 -0.63 -0.78
N LEU A 205 15.72 -0.05 -1.39
CA LEU A 205 15.84 0.87 -2.52
C LEU A 205 16.20 2.30 -2.11
N GLY A 206 16.27 2.61 -0.81
CA GLY A 206 16.61 3.95 -0.32
C GLY A 206 15.55 5.00 -0.66
N VAL A 207 14.28 4.61 -0.71
CA VAL A 207 13.18 5.53 -1.05
C VAL A 207 12.85 6.40 0.15
N GLU A 208 13.15 7.69 0.06
CA GLU A 208 12.92 8.67 1.13
C GLU A 208 11.57 9.37 1.03
N GLY A 209 10.93 9.31 -0.14
CA GLY A 209 9.62 9.91 -0.36
C GLY A 209 9.01 9.49 -1.68
N ILE A 210 7.70 9.66 -1.77
CA ILE A 210 6.89 9.27 -2.93
C ILE A 210 5.87 10.35 -3.29
N ARG A 211 5.57 10.49 -4.57
CA ARG A 211 4.40 11.21 -5.09
C ARG A 211 3.25 10.23 -5.17
N ILE A 212 2.10 10.59 -4.61
CA ILE A 212 0.88 9.78 -4.70
C ILE A 212 0.22 10.03 -6.05
N GLY A 213 -0.11 8.95 -6.73
CA GLY A 213 -0.73 8.95 -8.05
C GLY A 213 -2.15 8.40 -8.06
N PRO A 214 -2.65 8.03 -9.26
CA PRO A 214 -4.01 7.58 -9.41
C PRO A 214 -4.23 6.25 -8.69
N GLN A 215 -5.45 6.06 -8.20
CA GLN A 215 -5.86 4.85 -7.52
C GLN A 215 -5.94 3.66 -8.51
N ILE A 216 -5.30 2.54 -8.17
CA ILE A 216 -5.43 1.27 -8.92
C ILE A 216 -6.65 0.50 -8.42
N ASP A 217 -6.74 0.36 -7.10
CA ASP A 217 -7.86 -0.20 -6.34
C ASP A 217 -8.04 0.57 -5.02
N PRO A 218 -9.21 0.50 -4.36
CA PRO A 218 -9.46 1.20 -3.11
C PRO A 218 -8.33 1.03 -2.10
N GLY A 219 -7.66 2.13 -1.75
CA GLY A 219 -6.55 2.15 -0.80
C GLY A 219 -5.17 1.75 -1.37
N VAL A 220 -5.04 1.52 -2.68
CA VAL A 220 -3.76 1.20 -3.34
C VAL A 220 -3.56 2.07 -4.58
N PRO A 221 -2.84 3.19 -4.48
CA PRO A 221 -2.48 4.01 -5.63
C PRO A 221 -1.17 3.56 -6.28
N TRP A 222 -0.95 4.00 -7.53
CA TRP A 222 0.41 4.11 -8.05
C TRP A 222 1.13 5.26 -7.35
N THR A 223 2.44 5.13 -7.21
CA THR A 223 3.30 6.18 -6.65
C THR A 223 4.58 6.29 -7.46
N THR A 224 5.23 7.46 -7.50
CA THR A 224 6.61 7.59 -8.01
C THR A 224 7.57 8.05 -6.94
N THR A 225 8.82 7.57 -6.96
CA THR A 225 9.84 7.98 -5.99
C THR A 225 10.25 9.44 -6.16
N LEU A 226 10.62 10.09 -5.05
CA LEU A 226 11.32 11.36 -5.05
C LEU A 226 12.82 11.07 -5.10
N GLY A 227 13.42 11.11 -6.30
CA GLY A 227 14.86 10.90 -6.45
C GLY A 227 15.24 10.17 -7.74
N THR A 228 16.48 9.68 -7.79
CA THR A 228 17.03 8.91 -8.92
C THR A 228 17.55 7.55 -8.46
N PRO A 229 17.23 6.44 -9.15
CA PRO A 229 16.34 6.37 -10.31
C PRO A 229 14.89 6.68 -9.92
N GLU A 230 14.15 7.24 -10.87
CA GLU A 230 12.70 7.37 -10.71
C GLU A 230 12.06 5.99 -10.88
N LEU A 231 11.28 5.58 -9.89
CA LEU A 231 10.60 4.29 -9.86
C LEU A 231 9.10 4.54 -9.69
N ALA A 232 8.28 3.76 -10.41
CA ALA A 232 6.88 3.62 -10.10
C ALA A 232 6.71 2.45 -9.13
N LEU A 233 6.04 2.69 -8.00
CA LEU A 233 5.77 1.69 -6.97
C LEU A 233 4.26 1.59 -6.70
N ALA A 234 3.73 0.37 -6.74
CA ALA A 234 2.40 0.05 -6.23
C ALA A 234 2.56 -0.83 -4.98
N LEU A 235 2.33 -0.24 -3.80
CA LEU A 235 2.56 -0.89 -2.51
C LEU A 235 1.22 -1.38 -1.94
N LYS A 236 0.97 -2.68 -2.03
CA LYS A 236 -0.32 -3.30 -1.74
C LYS A 236 -0.27 -4.04 -0.40
N SER A 237 -1.09 -3.62 0.57
CA SER A 237 -1.31 -4.43 1.78
C SER A 237 -1.99 -5.76 1.44
N GLY A 238 -1.82 -6.78 2.28
CA GLY A 238 -2.19 -8.16 1.99
C GLY A 238 -3.65 -8.34 1.53
N ASN A 239 -4.62 -7.76 2.21
CA ASN A 239 -6.06 -7.97 1.91
C ASN A 239 -6.65 -7.03 0.85
N PHE A 240 -5.82 -6.20 0.21
CA PHE A 240 -6.30 -5.19 -0.72
C PHE A 240 -6.26 -5.69 -2.17
N GLY A 241 -7.09 -5.07 -3.01
CA GLY A 241 -7.18 -5.31 -4.44
C GLY A 241 -8.04 -6.51 -4.82
N VAL A 242 -8.57 -6.50 -6.05
CA VAL A 242 -9.31 -7.62 -6.63
C VAL A 242 -8.37 -8.72 -7.15
N GLU A 243 -8.93 -9.83 -7.64
CA GLU A 243 -8.17 -11.01 -8.08
C GLU A 243 -7.14 -10.69 -9.18
N ASP A 244 -7.46 -9.81 -10.13
CA ASP A 244 -6.56 -9.45 -11.24
C ASP A 244 -5.61 -8.29 -10.92
N PHE A 245 -5.50 -7.87 -9.64
CA PHE A 245 -4.80 -6.65 -9.23
C PHE A 245 -3.39 -6.51 -9.84
N PHE A 246 -2.57 -7.55 -9.84
CA PHE A 246 -1.20 -7.48 -10.38
C PHE A 246 -1.17 -7.14 -11.87
N LEU A 247 -2.03 -7.80 -12.66
CA LEU A 247 -2.12 -7.57 -14.11
C LEU A 247 -2.68 -6.18 -14.39
N LYS A 248 -3.73 -5.78 -13.65
CA LYS A 248 -4.32 -4.45 -13.75
C LYS A 248 -3.33 -3.36 -13.42
N ALA A 249 -2.59 -3.48 -12.31
CA ALA A 249 -1.59 -2.51 -11.89
C ALA A 249 -0.53 -2.30 -12.99
N LEU A 250 0.03 -3.40 -13.53
CA LEU A 250 1.02 -3.34 -14.59
C LEU A 250 0.50 -2.72 -15.89
N ALA A 251 -0.78 -2.91 -16.21
CA ALA A 251 -1.43 -2.38 -17.40
C ALA A 251 -1.70 -0.87 -17.32
N CYS A 252 -1.96 -0.35 -16.11
CA CYS A 252 -2.20 1.08 -15.87
C CYS A 252 -1.01 1.81 -15.23
N ALA A 253 0.19 1.21 -15.27
CA ALA A 253 1.38 1.83 -14.71
C ALA A 253 1.72 3.15 -15.42
N PRO A 254 2.20 4.16 -14.66
CA PRO A 254 2.55 5.46 -15.22
C PRO A 254 3.76 5.37 -16.17
#